data_AF-A0A7X4Z4J2-F1
#
_entry.id   AF-A0A7X4Z4J2-F1
#
_cell.length_a   1.000
_cell.length_b   1.000
_cell.length_c   1.000
_cell.angle_alpha   90.00
_cell.angle_beta   90.00
_cell.angle_gamma   90.00
#
_symmetry.space_group_name_H-M   'P 1'
#
loop_
_entity.id
_entity.type
_entity.pdbx_description
1 polymer ?
#
loop_
_entity_poly.entity_id
_entity_poly.type
_entity_poly.pdbx_seq_one_letter_code
_entity_poly.pdbx_strand_id
1 'polypeptide(L)'
;MIQMMIEVILIVVTLLFARFALKRDAEKARRVYAIAFVLLIAVCIAFCIAQGAAMAGFLSAALSFSPMEVLSLIAGVWWISYVTAGNKMFDKLIGE
;
A
#
# COMPACT_ATOMS: atom_id res chain seq x y z
N MET A 1 -19.99 -5.48 -8.66
CA MET A 1 -20.39 -4.05 -8.76
C MET A 1 -20.13 -3.29 -7.46
N ILE A 2 -20.61 -3.78 -6.30
CA ILE A 2 -20.35 -3.12 -4.99
C ILE A 2 -18.86 -3.03 -4.65
N GLN A 3 -18.09 -4.12 -4.82
CA GLN A 3 -16.64 -4.14 -4.57
C GLN A 3 -15.91 -3.04 -5.37
N MET A 4 -16.16 -2.99 -6.68
CA MET A 4 -15.56 -2.00 -7.58
C MET A 4 -15.88 -0.56 -7.12
N MET A 5 -17.09 -0.31 -6.62
CA MET A 5 -17.48 1.00 -6.09
C MET A 5 -16.70 1.36 -4.82
N ILE A 6 -16.48 0.40 -3.92
CA ILE A 6 -15.67 0.58 -2.71
C ILE A 6 -14.22 0.89 -3.09
N GLU A 7 -13.66 0.16 -4.05
CA GLU A 7 -12.29 0.38 -4.54
C GLU A 7 -12.12 1.78 -5.14
N VAL A 8 -13.06 2.24 -5.98
CA VAL A 8 -13.05 3.61 -6.51
C VAL A 8 -13.05 4.63 -5.37
N ILE A 9 -13.96 4.50 -4.41
CA ILE A 9 -14.07 5.43 -3.28
C ILE A 9 -12.76 5.46 -2.49
N LEU A 10 -12.20 4.30 -2.18
CA LEU A 10 -10.97 4.18 -1.42
C LEU A 10 -9.79 4.85 -2.15
N ILE A 11 -9.67 4.65 -3.46
CA ILE A 11 -8.64 5.30 -4.30
C ILE A 11 -8.82 6.82 -4.29
N VAL A 12 -10.04 7.31 -4.54
CA VAL A 12 -10.33 8.76 -4.62
C VAL A 12 -10.06 9.45 -3.29
N VAL A 13 -10.55 8.87 -2.18
CA VAL A 13 -10.32 9.42 -0.84
C VAL A 13 -8.82 9.46 -0.52
N THR A 14 -8.07 8.41 -0.90
CA THR A 14 -6.62 8.35 -0.70
C THR A 14 -5.90 9.47 -1.43
N LEU A 15 -6.25 9.75 -2.70
CA LEU A 15 -5.65 10.84 -3.46
C LEU A 15 -5.93 12.22 -2.83
N LEU A 16 -7.15 12.44 -2.35
CA LEU A 16 -7.53 13.68 -1.68
C LEU A 16 -6.75 13.87 -0.38
N PHE A 17 -6.63 12.82 0.44
CA PHE A 17 -5.89 12.86 1.70
C PHE A 17 -4.37 12.97 1.50
N ALA A 18 -3.81 12.30 0.50
CA ALA A 18 -2.40 12.43 0.13
C ALA A 18 -2.05 13.87 -0.25
N ARG A 19 -2.90 14.50 -1.09
CA ARG A 19 -2.75 15.91 -1.45
C ARG A 19 -2.89 16.83 -0.24
N PHE A 20 -3.83 16.54 0.66
CA PHE A 20 -4.05 17.34 1.87
C PHE A 20 -2.89 17.21 2.86
N ALA A 21 -2.36 16.00 3.06
CA ALA A 21 -1.21 15.74 3.93
C ALA A 21 0.03 16.52 3.48
N LEU A 22 0.33 16.50 2.18
CA LEU A 22 1.43 17.28 1.58
C LEU A 22 1.31 18.79 1.84
N LYS A 23 0.09 19.33 1.79
CA LYS A 23 -0.15 20.77 2.02
C LYS A 23 -0.08 21.17 3.48
N ARG A 24 -0.46 20.26 4.39
CA ARG A 24 -0.58 20.57 5.82
C ARG A 24 0.74 20.41 6.56
N ASP A 25 1.46 19.32 6.30
CA ASP A 25 2.67 18.98 7.03
C ASP A 25 3.60 18.16 6.13
N ALA A 26 4.56 18.86 5.52
CA ALA A 26 5.46 18.27 4.55
C ALA A 26 6.42 17.24 5.18
N GLU A 27 6.76 17.40 6.45
CA GLU A 27 7.66 16.49 7.16
C GLU A 27 6.95 15.17 7.46
N LYS A 28 5.75 15.26 8.06
CA LYS A 28 4.91 14.07 8.28
C LYS A 28 4.56 13.37 6.97
N ALA A 29 4.27 14.12 5.91
CA ALA A 29 3.97 13.53 4.60
C ALA A 29 5.16 12.74 4.04
N ARG A 30 6.40 13.26 4.12
CA ARG A 30 7.60 12.52 3.70
C ARG A 30 7.74 11.20 4.45
N ARG A 31 7.54 11.22 5.77
CA ARG A 31 7.58 10.01 6.60
C ARG A 31 6.54 8.97 6.14
N VAL A 32 5.30 9.41 5.90
CA VAL A 32 4.23 8.55 5.36
C VAL A 32 4.63 7.92 4.03
N TYR A 33 5.20 8.68 3.10
CA TYR A 33 5.63 8.15 1.81
C TYR A 33 6.81 7.19 1.92
N ALA A 34 7.77 7.44 2.82
CA ALA A 34 8.88 6.54 3.08
C ALA A 34 8.38 5.19 3.63
N ILE A 35 7.48 5.22 4.61
CA ILE A 35 6.86 4.00 5.15
C ILE A 35 6.06 3.26 4.07
N ALA A 36 5.28 3.99 3.27
CA ALA A 36 4.50 3.40 2.18
C ALA A 36 5.38 2.70 1.16
N PHE A 37 6.54 3.28 0.84
CA PHE A 37 7.50 2.67 -0.07
C PHE A 37 8.07 1.36 0.48
N VAL A 38 8.46 1.33 1.76
CA VAL A 38 8.97 0.11 2.42
C VAL A 38 7.89 -0.98 2.46
N LEU A 39 6.66 -0.62 2.83
CA LEU A 39 5.53 -1.55 2.85
C LEU A 39 5.19 -2.07 1.45
N LEU A 40 5.28 -1.22 0.43
CA LEU A 40 5.03 -1.63 -0.95
C LEU A 40 6.07 -2.64 -1.43
N ILE A 41 7.35 -2.45 -1.09
CA ILE A 41 8.41 -3.45 -1.35
C ILE A 41 8.07 -4.77 -0.65
N ALA A 42 7.66 -4.73 0.63
CA ALA A 42 7.29 -5.94 1.36
C ALA A 42 6.10 -6.67 0.70
N VAL A 43 5.10 -5.93 0.22
CA VAL A 43 3.98 -6.51 -0.53
C VAL A 43 4.47 -7.13 -1.84
N CYS A 44 5.31 -6.43 -2.62
CA CYS A 44 5.88 -7.00 -3.85
C CYS A 44 6.63 -8.30 -3.60
N ILE A 45 7.44 -8.38 -2.53
CA ILE A 45 8.14 -9.60 -2.14
C ILE A 45 7.14 -10.73 -1.83
N ALA A 46 6.09 -10.44 -1.06
CA ALA A 46 5.04 -11.42 -0.75
C ALA A 46 4.34 -11.94 -2.02
N PHE A 47 4.06 -11.06 -2.98
CA PHE A 47 3.48 -11.43 -4.28
C PHE A 47 4.44 -12.28 -5.12
N CYS A 48 5.74 -11.99 -5.13
CA CYS A 48 6.74 -12.81 -5.80
C CYS A 48 6.81 -14.22 -5.19
N ILE A 49 6.78 -14.33 -3.86
CA ILE A 49 6.78 -15.62 -3.16
C ILE A 49 5.50 -16.40 -3.48
N ALA A 50 4.33 -15.75 -3.45
CA ALA A 50 3.05 -16.37 -3.77
C ALA A 50 3.01 -16.91 -5.20
N GLN A 51 3.52 -16.12 -6.18
CA GLN A 51 3.63 -16.57 -7.57
C GLN A 51 4.58 -17.75 -7.72
N GLY A 52 5.76 -17.71 -7.07
CA GLY A 52 6.71 -18.82 -7.07
C GLY A 52 6.13 -20.11 -6.49
N ALA A 53 5.38 -20.01 -5.39
CA ALA A 53 4.71 -21.16 -4.78
C ALA A 53 3.60 -21.74 -5.67
N ALA A 54 2.84 -20.89 -6.36
CA ALA A 54 1.82 -21.32 -7.32
C ALA A 54 2.45 -22.04 -8.52
N MET A 55 3.55 -21.50 -9.08
CA MET A 55 4.29 -22.14 -10.18
C MET A 55 4.91 -23.47 -9.78
N ALA A 56 5.36 -23.61 -8.53
CA ALA A 56 5.88 -24.85 -7.97
C ALA A 56 4.79 -25.88 -7.62
N GLY A 57 3.51 -25.56 -7.80
CA GLY A 57 2.38 -26.45 -7.54
C GLY A 57 1.99 -26.58 -6.07
N PHE A 58 2.59 -25.81 -5.16
CA PHE A 58 2.19 -25.76 -3.75
C PHE A 58 0.87 -24.99 -3.52
N LEU A 59 0.49 -24.15 -4.48
CA LEU A 59 -0.70 -23.31 -4.43
C LEU A 59 -1.51 -23.46 -5.72
N SER A 60 -2.70 -24.07 -5.62
CA SER A 60 -3.66 -24.15 -6.74
C SER A 60 -4.52 -22.87 -6.80
N ALA A 61 -3.87 -21.71 -6.89
CA ALA A 61 -4.55 -20.43 -7.02
C ALA A 61 -4.07 -19.71 -8.29
N ALA A 62 -5.00 -19.39 -9.19
CA ALA A 62 -4.72 -18.50 -10.31
C ALA A 62 -4.60 -17.05 -9.78
N LEU A 63 -3.36 -16.58 -9.62
CA LEU A 63 -3.06 -15.21 -9.21
C LEU A 63 -3.24 -14.26 -10.40
N SER A 64 -4.48 -13.90 -10.70
CA SER A 64 -4.79 -12.81 -11.64
C SER A 64 -5.27 -11.59 -10.89
N PHE A 65 -4.58 -10.46 -11.06
CA PHE A 65 -4.96 -9.18 -10.45
C PHE A 65 -5.33 -8.19 -11.54
N SER A 66 -6.50 -7.58 -11.38
CA SER A 66 -6.90 -6.44 -12.20
C SER A 66 -6.11 -5.18 -11.81
N PRO A 67 -5.94 -4.23 -12.74
CA PRO A 67 -5.33 -2.94 -12.41
C PRO A 67 -6.02 -2.21 -11.25
N MET A 68 -7.33 -2.41 -11.10
CA MET A 68 -8.14 -1.83 -10.04
C MET A 68 -7.75 -2.37 -8.66
N GLU A 69 -7.55 -3.69 -8.54
CA GLU A 69 -7.13 -4.35 -7.30
C GLU A 69 -5.71 -3.94 -6.89
N VAL A 70 -4.82 -3.71 -7.86
CA VAL A 70 -3.48 -3.20 -7.58
C VAL A 70 -3.55 -1.78 -7.03
N LEU A 71 -4.37 -0.91 -7.63
CA LEU A 71 -4.55 0.47 -7.16
C LEU A 71 -5.20 0.54 -5.77
N SER A 72 -6.20 -0.30 -5.51
CA SER A 72 -6.86 -0.35 -4.20
C SER A 72 -5.90 -0.87 -3.11
N LEU A 73 -5.04 -1.83 -3.45
CA LEU A 73 -3.98 -2.31 -2.56
C LEU A 73 -2.95 -1.21 -2.25
N ILE A 74 -2.48 -0.46 -3.25
CA ILE A 74 -1.57 0.69 -3.04
C ILE A 74 -2.21 1.73 -2.13
N ALA A 75 -3.49 2.02 -2.35
CA ALA A 75 -4.24 2.95 -1.52
C ALA A 75 -4.37 2.44 -0.06
N GLY A 76 -4.58 1.14 0.13
CA GLY A 76 -4.54 0.50 1.44
C GLY A 76 -3.17 0.63 2.13
N VAL A 77 -2.07 0.39 1.41
CA VAL A 77 -0.70 0.58 1.90
C VAL A 77 -0.47 2.02 2.35
N TRP A 78 -0.95 3.00 1.58
CA TRP A 78 -0.84 4.41 1.94
C TRP A 78 -1.56 4.72 3.26
N TRP A 79 -2.79 4.22 3.45
CA TRP A 79 -3.54 4.42 4.69
C TRP A 79 -2.86 3.81 5.91
N ILE A 80 -2.35 2.58 5.77
CA ILE A 80 -1.57 1.93 6.84
C ILE A 80 -0.39 2.83 7.21
N SER A 81 0.35 3.30 6.21
CA SER A 81 1.50 4.20 6.39
C SER A 81 1.12 5.51 7.07
N TYR A 82 -0.03 6.08 6.69
CA TYR A 82 -0.54 7.32 7.26
C TYR A 82 -0.82 7.19 8.75
N VAL A 83 -1.42 6.07 9.17
CA VAL A 83 -1.71 5.77 10.57
C VAL A 83 -0.43 5.44 11.34
N THR A 84 0.49 4.67 10.75
CA THR A 84 1.72 4.23 11.42
C THR A 84 2.81 5.30 11.47
N ALA A 85 2.71 6.38 10.68
CA ALA A 85 3.72 7.45 10.68
C ALA A 85 3.86 8.19 12.02
N GLY A 86 2.86 8.11 12.90
CA GLY A 86 2.98 8.62 14.28
C GLY A 86 3.70 7.68 15.24
N ASN A 87 4.06 6.47 14.80
CA ASN A 87 4.65 5.43 15.63
C ASN A 87 6.14 5.26 15.30
N LYS A 88 6.94 4.85 16.30
CA LYS A 88 8.40 4.66 16.16
C LYS A 88 8.81 3.37 15.43
N MET A 89 7.82 2.59 14.98
CA MET A 89 8.02 1.26 14.43
C MET A 89 8.86 1.25 13.15
N PHE A 90 8.82 2.34 12.38
CA PHE A 90 9.49 2.43 11.08
C PHE A 90 10.70 3.37 11.06
N ASP A 91 11.01 4.04 12.17
CA ASP A 91 12.02 5.12 12.26
C ASP A 91 13.39 4.59 11.82
N LYS A 92 13.77 3.43 12.36
CA LYS A 92 14.99 2.71 11.99
C LYS A 92 15.03 2.26 10.52
N LEU A 93 13.87 1.97 9.92
CA LEU A 93 13.76 1.54 8.52
C LEU A 93 13.81 2.72 7.54
N ILE A 94 13.35 3.89 7.97
CA ILE A 94 13.30 5.11 7.14
C ILE A 94 14.45 6.09 7.44
N GLY A 95 15.31 5.77 8.41
CA GLY A 95 16.51 6.55 8.75
C GLY A 95 16.26 7.71 9.71
N GLU A 96 15.15 7.67 10.47
CA GLU A 96 14.79 8.62 11.55
C GLU A 96 15.11 8.06 12.94
#